data_AF-A0A5R2N5C1-F1
#
_entry.id   AF-A0A5R2N5C1-F1
#
_cell.length_a   1.000
_cell.length_b   1.000
_cell.length_c   1.000
_cell.angle_alpha   90.00
_cell.angle_beta   90.00
_cell.angle_gamma   90.00
#
_symmetry.space_group_name_H-M   'P 1'
#
loop_
_entity.id
_entity.type
_entity.pdbx_description
1 polymer ?
#
loop_
_entity_poly.entity_id
_entity_poly.type
_entity_poly.pdbx_seq_one_letter_code
_entity_poly.pdbx_strand_id
1 'polypeptide(L)' 'MTRIVRFHQHGGPEVLRIEEVDLPPPGQDEVQIRVKALGLNRAEALLRAGS' A
#
# COMPACT_ATOMS: atom_id res chain seq x y z
N MET A 1 -8.24 12.49 0.65
CA MET A 1 -8.47 11.12 1.16
C MET A 1 -8.33 10.05 0.07
N THR A 2 -7.13 9.51 -0.06
CA THR A 2 -6.82 8.28 -0.80
C THR A 2 -6.81 7.10 0.17
N ARG A 3 -7.45 5.99 -0.18
CA ARG A 3 -7.42 4.76 0.64
C ARG A 3 -6.22 3.91 0.27
N ILE A 4 -5.47 3.46 1.27
CA ILE A 4 -4.30 2.59 1.12
C ILE A 4 -4.38 1.42 2.07
N VAL A 5 -3.71 0.31 1.72
CA VAL A 5 -3.54 -0.85 2.62
C VAL A 5 -2.14 -0.76 3.22
N ARG A 6 -2.02 -0.78 4.54
CA ARG A 6 -0.74 -0.74 5.28
C ARG A 6 -0.66 -1.82 6.34
N PHE A 7 0.57 -2.09 6.75
CA PHE A 7 0.90 -2.82 7.97
C PHE A 7 2.11 -2.16 8.61
N HIS A 8 2.14 -2.08 9.94
CA HIS A 8 3.22 -1.44 10.71
C HIS A 8 4.09 -2.45 11.48
N GLN A 9 3.75 -3.73 11.36
CA GLN A 9 4.48 -4.86 11.92
C GLN A 9 4.32 -6.08 11.00
N HIS A 10 5.29 -6.99 11.00
CA HIS A 10 5.15 -8.26 10.31
C HIS A 10 4.09 -9.16 10.99
N GLY A 11 3.46 -10.04 10.23
CA GLY A 11 2.49 -11.02 10.76
C GLY A 11 1.65 -11.71 9.69
N GLY A 12 0.53 -12.33 10.09
CA GLY A 12 -0.49 -12.88 9.21
C GLY A 12 -1.43 -11.77 8.67
N PRO A 13 -2.42 -12.11 7.82
CA PRO A 13 -3.25 -11.10 7.14
C PRO A 13 -3.96 -10.12 8.09
N GLU A 14 -4.15 -10.49 9.35
CA GLU A 14 -4.70 -9.69 10.44
C GLU A 14 -3.95 -8.38 10.72
N VAL A 15 -2.70 -8.24 10.27
CA VAL A 15 -1.93 -6.99 10.43
C VAL A 15 -2.29 -5.92 9.39
N LEU A 16 -3.01 -6.29 8.32
CA LEU A 16 -3.41 -5.37 7.26
C LEU A 16 -4.50 -4.42 7.74
N ARG A 17 -4.32 -3.12 7.49
CA ARG A 17 -5.31 -2.08 7.75
C ARG A 17 -5.53 -1.21 6.54
N ILE A 18 -6.78 -0.79 6.34
CA ILE A 18 -7.12 0.24 5.38
C ILE A 18 -7.03 1.58 6.09
N GLU A 19 -6.20 2.47 5.57
CA GLU A 19 -5.99 3.81 6.08
C GLU A 19 -6.38 4.84 5.01
N GLU A 20 -6.82 6.01 5.45
CA GLU A 20 -7.01 7.18 4.58
C GLU A 20 -5.82 8.12 4.73
N VAL A 21 -5.29 8.57 3.61
CA VAL A 21 -4.16 9.51 3.56
C VAL A 21 -4.46 10.67 2.62
N ASP A 22 -3.95 11.84 2.95
CA ASP A 22 -3.87 12.96 2.02
C ASP A 22 -2.53 12.89 1.29
N LEU A 23 -2.60 12.86 -0.05
CA LEU A 23 -1.43 12.82 -0.91
C LEU A 23 -1.08 14.25 -1.34
N PRO A 24 0.18 14.69 -1.18
CA PRO A 24 0.62 15.93 -1.80
C PRO A 24 0.60 15.81 -3.33
N PRO A 25 0.58 16.95 -4.06
CA PRO A 25 0.80 16.94 -5.51
C PRO A 25 2.15 16.30 -5.86
N PRO A 26 2.29 15.65 -7.03
CA PRO A 26 3.55 15.05 -7.46
C PRO A 26 4.65 16.11 -7.63
N GLY A 27 5.90 15.72 -7.37
CA GLY A 27 7.08 16.52 -7.68
C GLY A 27 7.32 16.69 -9.19
N GLN A 28 8.35 17.46 -9.55
CA GLN A 28 8.66 17.82 -10.95
C GLN A 28 8.78 16.60 -11.90
N ASP A 29 9.33 15.49 -11.40
CA ASP A 29 9.60 14.28 -12.19
C ASP A 29 8.74 13.07 -11.74
N GLU A 30 7.64 13.32 -11.04
CA GLU A 30 6.73 12.29 -10.54
C GLU A 30 5.39 12.32 -11.27
N VAL A 31 4.70 11.17 -11.27
CA VAL A 31 3.32 11.06 -11.78
C VAL A 31 2.42 10.53 -10.69
N GLN A 32 1.27 11.17 -10.50
CA GLN A 32 0.23 10.69 -9.61
C GLN A 32 -0.79 9.84 -10.37
N ILE A 33 -0.91 8.57 -10.00
CA ILE A 33 -1.79 7.60 -10.67
C ILE A 33 -3.02 7.33 -9.82
N ARG A 34 -4.21 7.49 -10.41
CA ARG A 34 -5.46 7.02 -9.81
C ARG A 34 -5.63 5.53 -10.08
N VAL A 35 -5.19 4.69 -9.15
CA VAL A 35 -5.28 3.23 -9.23
C VAL A 35 -6.74 2.79 -9.40
N LYS A 36 -7.03 2.01 -10.46
CA LYS A 36 -8.35 1.40 -10.73
C LYS A 36 -8.38 -0.09 -10.42
N ALA A 37 -7.23 -0.75 -10.56
CA ALA A 37 -7.01 -2.15 -10.23
C ALA A 37 -5.58 -2.31 -9.74
N LEU A 38 -5.35 -3.28 -8.88
CA LEU A 38 -4.04 -3.63 -8.32
C LEU A 38 -3.82 -5.13 -8.47
N GLY A 39 -2.64 -5.51 -8.93
CA GLY A 39 -2.21 -6.91 -8.93
C GLY A 39 -1.76 -7.32 -7.54
N LEU A 40 -1.98 -8.58 -7.17
CA LEU A 40 -1.42 -9.19 -5.97
C LEU A 40 -0.43 -10.27 -6.39
N ASN A 41 0.79 -10.21 -5.87
CA ASN A 41 1.80 -11.23 -6.06
C ASN A 41 2.06 -11.96 -4.74
N ARG A 42 2.85 -13.02 -4.84
CA ARG A 42 3.34 -13.73 -3.65
C ARG A 42 4.29 -12.85 -2.82
N ALA A 43 5.00 -11.94 -3.47
CA ALA A 43 5.99 -11.07 -2.84
C ALA A 43 5.37 -10.19 -1.75
N GLU A 44 4.15 -9.67 -1.93
CA GLU A 44 3.49 -8.84 -0.92
C GLU A 44 3.15 -9.64 0.34
N ALA A 45 2.76 -10.91 0.20
CA ALA A 45 2.50 -11.79 1.34
C ALA A 45 3.79 -12.13 2.11
N LEU A 46 4.90 -12.34 1.39
CA LEU A 46 6.22 -12.61 1.97
C LEU A 46 6.77 -11.38 2.71
N LEU A 47 6.73 -10.21 2.07
CA LEU A 47 7.12 -8.93 2.67
C LEU A 47 6.32 -8.64 3.95
N ARG A 48 5.00 -8.83 3.92
CA ARG A 48 4.13 -8.67 5.10
C ARG A 48 4.44 -9.67 6.20
N ALA A 49 4.76 -10.92 5.85
CA ALA A 49 5.14 -11.96 6.81
C ALA A 49 6.54 -11.72 7.41
N GLY A 50 7.39 -10.92 6.75
CA GLY A 50 8.77 -10.66 7.16
C GLY A 50 9.74 -11.77 6.78
N SER A 51 9.47 -12.50 5.69
CA SER A 51 10.24 -13.66 5.20
C SER A 51 10.69 -13.50 3.76
#